data_AF-A0A397F1B9-F1
#
_entry.id   AF-A0A397F1B9-F1
#
_cell.length_a   1.000
_cell.length_b   1.000
_cell.length_c   1.000
_cell.angle_alpha   90.00
_cell.angle_beta   90.00
_cell.angle_gamma   90.00
#
_symmetry.space_group_name_H-M   'P 1'
#
loop_
_entity.id
_entity.type
_entity.pdbx_description
1 polymer ?
#
loop_
_entity_poly.entity_id
_entity_poly.type
_entity_poly.pdbx_seq_one_letter_code
_entity_poly.pdbx_strand_id
1 'polypeptide(L)'
;MYTSVSATTGLAGSRYRIHFLGSEIPSTMLIDGRMVEEFIFRGRCLRVYGRGWFPRDKRLARLDLDYIAAGTTPAKPSIPPPSPSTPSQPAPAKRQKTTTKDPNAWTDVRRKTPPASPAPYRAHTHGRPWTSPNAFAALHERWNVGHAVHRVNHDVSFESIIPELYHSDNDHVHPTTDEYVTCPKPTKGKVSHVEVPLDDLLAELQFLGANSSAAAQHHESHVADAVRGSEFDLATMVNSGRVDPICTMLARHPEDFGVQLHRLFTADRPTFELLIRQRLLHHATWGGSESFDKLYTKSFGHKMTRESVVELFRALQHSDTLAPIVSETEDGDELTLSRLDLELVLALAEVLTAAHIPLYFASDAAVMVSTGYNIEIIPAHRRMRSLSAPTMLAVLMSTHLGEDLWRIMETMFDGDDDINRVMAHLYVIHESGFFSLPHIGITRWDHELGRFVVDEVDDTATPVANSTMTQVVNRQY
;
A
#
# COMPACT_ATOMS: atom_id res chain seq x y z
N MET A 1 -33.24 15.77 -6.43
CA MET A 1 -34.44 15.63 -5.56
C MET A 1 -34.20 14.75 -4.32
N TYR A 2 -33.16 13.90 -4.24
CA TYR A 2 -32.89 13.10 -3.03
C TYR A 2 -32.14 13.88 -1.91
N THR A 3 -31.32 14.86 -2.29
CA THR A 3 -30.55 15.71 -1.35
C THR A 3 -31.42 16.66 -0.53
N SER A 4 -32.67 16.92 -0.91
CA SER A 4 -33.55 17.87 -0.22
C SER A 4 -34.37 17.25 0.92
N VAL A 5 -34.44 15.92 1.04
CA VAL A 5 -35.26 15.24 2.07
C VAL A 5 -34.47 14.97 3.36
N SER A 6 -33.17 14.68 3.26
CA SER A 6 -32.31 14.51 4.46
C SER A 6 -32.15 15.80 5.26
N ALA A 7 -32.10 16.96 4.61
CA ALA A 7 -31.91 18.24 5.28
C ALA A 7 -33.15 18.72 6.06
N THR A 8 -34.36 18.27 5.69
CA THR A 8 -35.62 18.76 6.32
C THR A 8 -36.11 17.91 7.49
N THR A 9 -35.59 16.69 7.67
CA THR A 9 -36.09 15.74 8.69
C THR A 9 -35.15 15.52 9.88
N GLY A 10 -33.92 16.04 9.84
CA GLY A 10 -33.00 16.01 10.99
C GLY A 10 -32.58 14.60 11.44
N LEU A 11 -32.43 13.65 10.51
CA LEU A 11 -32.11 12.25 10.82
C LEU A 11 -30.64 11.94 10.50
N ALA A 12 -29.87 11.59 11.55
CA ALA A 12 -28.42 11.29 11.50
C ALA A 12 -28.13 9.83 11.91
N GLY A 13 -28.68 8.84 11.21
CA GLY A 13 -28.45 7.42 11.49
C GLY A 13 -28.40 6.53 10.24
N SER A 14 -27.78 5.35 10.37
CA SER A 14 -27.56 4.35 9.29
C SER A 14 -28.80 3.57 8.88
N ARG A 15 -29.94 3.76 9.56
CA ARG A 15 -31.23 3.10 9.29
C ARG A 15 -32.28 4.10 8.83
N TYR A 16 -32.87 3.86 7.66
CA TYR A 16 -33.96 4.67 7.12
C TYR A 16 -35.30 3.97 7.34
N ARG A 17 -36.29 4.68 7.87
CA ARG A 17 -37.65 4.16 8.04
C ARG A 17 -38.59 4.86 7.06
N ILE A 18 -39.10 4.10 6.10
CA ILE A 18 -40.04 4.61 5.11
C ILE A 18 -41.46 4.24 5.58
N HIS A 19 -42.31 5.24 5.72
CA HIS A 19 -43.71 5.06 6.05
C HIS A 19 -44.56 5.42 4.82
N PHE A 20 -45.44 4.50 4.42
CA PHE A 20 -46.42 4.78 3.37
C PHE A 20 -47.73 5.26 4.00
N LEU A 21 -48.36 6.27 3.40
CA LEU A 21 -49.59 6.89 3.91
C LEU A 21 -50.84 6.02 3.73
N GLY A 22 -50.73 4.87 3.04
CA GLY A 22 -51.81 3.89 2.85
C GLY A 22 -51.64 2.66 3.73
N SER A 23 -52.74 1.92 3.92
CA SER A 23 -52.75 0.65 4.67
C SER A 23 -52.19 -0.55 3.89
N GLU A 24 -51.89 -0.37 2.60
CA GLU A 24 -51.40 -1.41 1.70
C GLU A 24 -49.95 -1.13 1.28
N ILE A 25 -49.20 -2.19 0.98
CA ILE A 25 -47.84 -2.10 0.45
C ILE A 25 -47.93 -1.57 -0.99
N PRO A 26 -47.19 -0.50 -1.35
CA PRO A 26 -47.19 0.01 -2.71
C PRO A 26 -46.81 -1.08 -3.73
N SER A 27 -47.46 -1.09 -4.90
CA SER A 27 -47.18 -2.06 -5.96
C SER A 27 -45.73 -2.02 -6.45
N THR A 28 -45.06 -0.86 -6.35
CA THR A 28 -43.63 -0.70 -6.65
C THR A 28 -42.71 -1.40 -5.65
N MET A 29 -43.22 -1.81 -4.50
CA MET A 29 -42.52 -2.58 -3.47
C MET A 29 -42.95 -4.05 -3.47
N LEU A 30 -43.57 -4.52 -4.57
CA LEU A 30 -43.95 -5.91 -4.77
C LEU A 30 -43.26 -6.49 -6.02
N ILE A 31 -42.67 -7.67 -5.89
CA ILE A 31 -42.17 -8.50 -7.00
C ILE A 31 -42.94 -9.81 -6.96
N ASP A 32 -43.63 -10.14 -8.05
CA ASP A 32 -44.49 -11.33 -8.17
C ASP A 32 -45.48 -11.48 -7.00
N GLY A 33 -46.02 -10.35 -6.53
CA GLY A 33 -46.97 -10.31 -5.41
C GLY A 33 -46.35 -10.44 -4.01
N ARG A 34 -45.02 -10.55 -3.90
CA ARG A 34 -44.30 -10.57 -2.62
C ARG A 34 -43.64 -9.23 -2.33
N MET A 35 -43.57 -8.84 -1.06
CA MET A 35 -42.82 -7.65 -0.64
C MET A 35 -41.34 -7.77 -1.01
N VAL A 36 -40.76 -6.70 -1.51
CA VAL A 36 -39.31 -6.59 -1.73
C VAL A 36 -38.59 -6.69 -0.39
N GLU A 37 -37.65 -7.62 -0.32
CA GLU A 37 -36.84 -7.93 0.86
C GLU A 37 -35.39 -7.42 0.73
N GLU A 38 -34.95 -7.12 -0.50
CA GLU A 38 -33.64 -6.55 -0.80
C GLU A 38 -33.70 -5.50 -1.91
N PHE A 39 -32.97 -4.39 -1.74
CA PHE A 39 -32.65 -3.47 -2.82
C PHE A 39 -31.19 -3.63 -3.24
N ILE A 40 -30.91 -3.56 -4.54
CA ILE A 40 -29.59 -3.16 -5.02
C ILE A 40 -29.67 -1.68 -5.37
N PHE A 41 -28.88 -0.85 -4.69
CA PHE A 41 -28.84 0.58 -4.91
C PHE A 41 -27.42 1.12 -4.72
N ARG A 42 -26.87 1.76 -5.76
CA ARG A 42 -25.49 2.24 -5.85
C ARG A 42 -24.45 1.17 -5.51
N GLY A 43 -24.62 -0.03 -6.05
CA GLY A 43 -23.74 -1.18 -5.84
C GLY A 43 -23.88 -1.83 -4.46
N ARG A 44 -24.79 -1.35 -3.60
CA ARG A 44 -25.01 -1.89 -2.26
C ARG A 44 -26.27 -2.74 -2.23
N CYS A 45 -26.20 -3.91 -1.59
CA CYS A 45 -27.37 -4.70 -1.24
C CYS A 45 -27.92 -4.21 0.10
N LEU A 46 -29.15 -3.69 0.12
CA LEU A 46 -29.80 -3.14 1.32
C LEU A 46 -30.96 -4.03 1.71
N ARG A 47 -31.02 -4.40 3.00
CA ARG A 47 -32.10 -5.26 3.52
C ARG A 47 -33.33 -4.48 3.90
N VAL A 48 -34.51 -5.00 3.53
CA VAL A 48 -35.81 -4.39 3.80
C VAL A 48 -36.57 -5.25 4.80
N TYR A 49 -36.98 -4.63 5.91
CA TYR A 49 -37.77 -5.31 6.94
C TYR A 49 -39.17 -4.72 7.01
N GLY A 50 -40.17 -5.58 6.74
CA GLY A 50 -41.57 -5.26 7.03
C GLY A 50 -41.78 -5.20 8.55
N ARG A 51 -42.61 -4.26 9.01
CA ARG A 51 -42.93 -4.16 10.44
C ARG A 51 -43.61 -5.45 10.91
N GLY A 52 -42.96 -6.19 11.81
CA GLY A 52 -43.45 -7.47 12.35
C GLY A 52 -43.20 -8.69 11.46
N TRP A 53 -42.34 -8.57 10.45
CA TRP A 53 -42.01 -9.66 9.51
C TRP A 53 -40.71 -10.36 9.91
N PHE A 54 -40.69 -11.70 9.86
CA PHE A 54 -39.51 -12.54 10.12
C PHE A 54 -39.20 -13.42 8.91
N PRO A 55 -37.93 -13.81 8.67
CA PRO A 55 -37.52 -14.51 7.45
C PRO A 55 -38.25 -15.86 7.31
N ARG A 56 -38.80 -16.16 6.13
CA ARG A 56 -39.46 -17.45 5.86
C ARG A 56 -38.81 -18.29 4.77
N ASP A 57 -37.84 -17.78 4.01
CA ASP A 57 -37.20 -18.56 2.95
C ASP A 57 -35.82 -18.01 2.52
N LYS A 58 -34.98 -18.88 1.93
CA LYS A 58 -33.67 -18.51 1.34
C LYS A 58 -33.77 -17.82 -0.03
N ARG A 59 -34.97 -17.72 -0.61
CA ARG A 59 -35.22 -17.07 -1.91
C ARG A 59 -35.89 -15.72 -1.69
N LEU A 60 -35.06 -14.68 -1.55
CA LEU A 60 -35.48 -13.32 -1.23
C LEU A 60 -35.93 -12.57 -2.48
N ALA A 61 -36.95 -11.72 -2.34
CA ALA A 61 -37.45 -10.89 -3.41
C ALA A 61 -36.57 -9.64 -3.54
N ARG A 62 -35.75 -9.60 -4.59
CA ARG A 62 -34.75 -8.55 -4.80
C ARG A 62 -35.15 -7.59 -5.91
N LEU A 63 -35.13 -6.29 -5.62
CA LEU A 63 -35.32 -5.23 -6.60
C LEU A 63 -33.99 -4.54 -6.91
N ASP A 64 -33.56 -4.62 -8.17
CA ASP A 64 -32.34 -3.97 -8.63
C ASP A 64 -32.63 -2.58 -9.21
N LEU A 65 -32.37 -1.54 -8.41
CA LEU A 65 -32.60 -0.15 -8.82
C LEU A 65 -31.46 0.37 -9.70
N ASP A 66 -30.27 -0.22 -9.62
CA ASP A 66 -29.13 0.17 -10.45
C ASP A 66 -29.31 -0.30 -11.89
N TYR A 67 -29.83 -1.51 -12.08
CA TYR A 67 -30.22 -2.02 -13.38
C TYR A 67 -31.33 -1.16 -14.01
N ILE A 68 -32.34 -0.78 -13.24
CA ILE A 68 -33.44 0.08 -13.71
C ILE A 68 -32.90 1.48 -14.08
N ALA A 69 -31.97 2.04 -13.30
CA ALA A 69 -31.33 3.31 -13.61
C ALA A 69 -30.48 3.25 -14.89
N ALA A 70 -29.75 2.14 -15.10
CA ALA A 70 -28.97 1.88 -16.30
C ALA A 70 -29.83 1.66 -17.57
N GLY A 71 -31.11 1.29 -17.41
CA GLY A 71 -32.07 1.10 -18.51
C GLY A 71 -32.53 2.39 -19.21
N THR A 72 -32.15 3.57 -18.73
CA THR A 72 -32.49 4.86 -19.35
C THR A 72 -31.46 5.21 -20.43
N THR A 73 -31.60 4.66 -21.63
CA THR A 73 -30.66 4.86 -22.75
C THR A 73 -30.64 6.32 -23.26
N PRO A 74 -29.46 6.97 -23.39
CA PRO A 74 -29.29 8.11 -24.27
C PRO A 74 -29.26 7.64 -25.74
N ALA A 75 -29.98 8.31 -26.63
CA ALA A 75 -30.01 7.99 -28.06
C ALA A 75 -28.61 8.09 -28.70
N LYS A 76 -28.24 7.03 -29.43
CA LYS A 76 -26.98 6.91 -30.19
C LYS A 76 -27.01 7.81 -31.44
N PRO A 77 -26.02 8.69 -31.68
CA PRO A 77 -25.87 9.34 -32.98
C PRO A 77 -25.42 8.30 -34.02
N SER A 78 -26.23 8.11 -35.06
CA SER A 78 -25.85 7.38 -36.27
C SER A 78 -25.14 8.35 -37.20
N ILE A 79 -23.83 8.15 -37.44
CA ILE A 79 -23.07 8.41 -38.68
C ILE A 79 -21.57 8.19 -38.37
N PRO A 80 -20.84 7.30 -39.06
CA PRO A 80 -19.38 7.22 -38.99
C PRO A 80 -18.71 8.32 -39.85
N PRO A 81 -17.58 8.90 -39.42
CA PRO A 81 -16.79 9.81 -40.26
C PRO A 81 -16.04 9.06 -41.38
N PRO A 82 -15.78 9.70 -42.54
CA PRO A 82 -15.16 9.06 -43.70
C PRO A 82 -13.65 8.85 -43.54
N SER A 83 -13.17 7.76 -44.13
CA SER A 83 -11.77 7.31 -44.16
C SER A 83 -10.86 8.29 -44.93
N PRO A 84 -9.67 8.66 -44.40
CA PRO A 84 -8.68 9.37 -45.20
C PRO A 84 -7.90 8.40 -46.09
N SER A 85 -8.04 8.57 -47.40
CA SER A 85 -7.20 7.99 -48.44
C SER A 85 -5.97 8.86 -48.67
N THR A 86 -4.76 8.37 -48.35
CA THR A 86 -3.50 8.95 -48.87
C THR A 86 -2.44 7.85 -48.98
N PRO A 87 -1.63 7.81 -50.07
CA PRO A 87 -0.84 6.63 -50.44
C PRO A 87 0.45 6.47 -49.63
N SER A 88 0.86 5.21 -49.48
CA SER A 88 2.07 4.74 -48.82
C SER A 88 3.36 5.35 -49.39
N GLN A 89 4.18 5.96 -48.54
CA GLN A 89 5.56 6.32 -48.86
C GLN A 89 6.54 5.15 -48.56
N PRO A 90 7.64 4.99 -49.32
CA PRO A 90 8.57 3.88 -49.14
C PRO A 90 9.52 4.08 -47.95
N ALA A 91 9.86 2.96 -47.30
CA ALA A 91 10.77 2.89 -46.16
C ALA A 91 12.22 3.29 -46.52
N PRO A 92 12.95 4.04 -45.67
CA PRO A 92 14.36 4.32 -45.89
C PRO A 92 15.24 3.12 -45.52
N ALA A 93 16.21 2.84 -46.38
CA ALA A 93 17.16 1.73 -46.27
C ALA A 93 18.15 1.89 -45.09
N LYS A 94 18.59 0.74 -44.56
CA LYS A 94 19.61 0.59 -43.52
C LYS A 94 20.88 1.38 -43.83
N ARG A 95 21.25 2.31 -42.93
CA ARG A 95 22.53 3.02 -42.99
C ARG A 95 23.66 2.09 -42.54
N GLN A 96 24.59 1.85 -43.45
CA GLN A 96 25.78 1.02 -43.28
C GLN A 96 26.78 1.74 -42.35
N LYS A 97 27.33 1.02 -41.37
CA LYS A 97 28.26 1.52 -40.34
C LYS A 97 29.65 1.70 -40.96
N THR A 98 30.06 2.93 -41.24
CA THR A 98 31.45 3.26 -41.57
C THR A 98 32.27 3.44 -40.30
N THR A 99 33.31 2.64 -40.15
CA THR A 99 34.36 2.77 -39.14
C THR A 99 35.32 3.88 -39.55
N THR A 100 35.34 4.99 -38.82
CA THR A 100 36.45 5.94 -38.83
C THR A 100 36.75 6.27 -37.37
N LYS A 101 37.94 5.88 -36.90
CA LYS A 101 38.40 6.14 -35.52
C LYS A 101 38.74 7.63 -35.40
N ASP A 102 38.07 8.31 -34.48
CA ASP A 102 38.42 9.65 -34.03
C ASP A 102 39.69 9.57 -33.14
N PRO A 103 40.79 10.27 -33.48
CA PRO A 103 42.03 10.22 -32.70
C PRO A 103 41.95 10.95 -31.34
N ASN A 104 40.82 11.57 -30.97
CA ASN A 104 40.60 12.19 -29.66
C ASN A 104 39.61 11.43 -28.75
N ALA A 105 39.58 10.10 -28.84
CA ALA A 105 38.80 9.26 -27.93
C ALA A 105 39.33 9.38 -26.48
N TRP A 106 38.47 9.89 -25.59
CA TRP A 106 38.67 9.93 -24.14
C TRP A 106 39.15 8.58 -23.61
N THR A 107 40.24 8.57 -22.85
CA THR A 107 40.75 7.38 -22.16
C THR A 107 39.88 7.09 -20.94
N ASP A 108 39.27 5.91 -20.91
CA ASP A 108 38.56 5.40 -19.74
C ASP A 108 39.52 5.33 -18.54
N VAL A 109 39.34 6.23 -17.58
CA VAL A 109 40.00 6.14 -16.28
C VAL A 109 39.34 5.00 -15.52
N ARG A 110 40.06 3.89 -15.41
CA ARG A 110 39.67 2.70 -14.63
C ARG A 110 39.32 3.14 -13.20
N ARG A 111 38.02 3.25 -12.88
CA ARG A 111 37.54 3.40 -11.50
C ARG A 111 38.11 2.22 -10.69
N LYS A 112 38.72 2.51 -9.54
CA LYS A 112 39.15 1.51 -8.57
C LYS A 112 38.02 0.50 -8.38
N THR A 113 38.32 -0.78 -8.59
CA THR A 113 37.41 -1.88 -8.31
C THR A 113 36.92 -1.72 -6.88
N PRO A 114 35.61 -1.59 -6.63
CA PRO A 114 35.11 -1.64 -5.26
C PRO A 114 35.49 -2.98 -4.62
N PRO A 115 35.60 -3.05 -3.27
CA PRO A 115 35.89 -4.30 -2.58
C PRO A 115 34.93 -5.40 -3.05
N ALA A 116 35.44 -6.64 -3.11
CA ALA A 116 34.70 -7.79 -3.61
C ALA A 116 33.31 -7.86 -2.96
N SER A 117 32.26 -7.75 -3.77
CA SER A 117 30.91 -8.01 -3.32
C SER A 117 30.86 -9.40 -2.67
N PRO A 118 30.14 -9.59 -1.56
CA PRO A 118 29.89 -10.92 -1.02
C PRO A 118 29.34 -11.83 -2.13
N ALA A 119 29.64 -13.13 -2.03
CA ALA A 119 29.13 -14.10 -2.98
C ALA A 119 27.61 -13.94 -3.10
N PRO A 120 27.04 -13.95 -4.32
CA PRO A 120 25.61 -13.79 -4.49
C PRO A 120 24.86 -14.91 -3.77
N TYR A 121 23.79 -14.56 -3.06
CA TYR A 121 22.91 -15.53 -2.42
C TYR A 121 22.40 -16.57 -3.41
N ARG A 122 22.18 -17.79 -2.90
CA ARG A 122 21.63 -18.88 -3.69
C ARG A 122 20.18 -18.54 -4.07
N ALA A 123 19.82 -18.74 -5.33
CA ALA A 123 18.42 -18.63 -5.76
C ALA A 123 17.57 -19.70 -5.08
N HIS A 124 16.35 -19.34 -4.69
CA HIS A 124 15.41 -20.28 -4.09
C HIS A 124 15.12 -21.46 -5.03
N THR A 125 15.12 -22.67 -4.47
CA THR A 125 14.92 -23.90 -5.23
C THR A 125 13.45 -24.31 -5.20
N HIS A 126 12.83 -24.49 -6.38
CA HIS A 126 11.42 -24.89 -6.48
C HIS A 126 11.13 -26.18 -5.69
N GLY A 127 10.06 -26.15 -4.88
CA GLY A 127 9.64 -27.27 -4.02
C GLY A 127 10.34 -27.33 -2.67
N ARG A 128 11.23 -26.39 -2.36
CA ARG A 128 11.81 -26.22 -1.02
C ARG A 128 10.94 -25.26 -0.20
N PRO A 129 10.83 -25.42 1.13
CA PRO A 129 10.17 -24.43 1.98
C PRO A 129 10.80 -23.04 1.86
N TRP A 130 9.97 -22.01 1.92
CA TRP A 130 10.38 -20.59 1.87
C TRP A 130 11.27 -20.20 3.05
N THR A 131 11.06 -20.81 4.21
CA THR A 131 11.90 -20.63 5.40
C THR A 131 12.32 -21.98 5.92
N SER A 132 13.50 -22.06 6.51
CA SER A 132 13.85 -23.24 7.29
C SER A 132 12.98 -23.33 8.55
N PRO A 133 12.76 -24.53 9.10
CA PRO A 133 11.77 -24.76 10.16
C PRO A 133 11.97 -23.90 11.41
N ASN A 134 13.21 -23.54 11.73
CA ASN A 134 13.53 -22.84 12.98
C ASN A 134 13.97 -21.39 12.74
N ALA A 135 13.96 -20.87 11.51
CA ALA A 135 14.55 -19.57 11.19
C ALA A 135 14.03 -18.44 12.08
N PHE A 136 12.70 -18.28 12.18
CA PHE A 136 12.09 -17.22 12.98
C PHE A 136 12.23 -17.47 14.49
N ALA A 137 12.13 -18.72 14.94
CA ALA A 137 12.36 -19.07 16.35
C ALA A 137 13.80 -18.74 16.77
N ALA A 138 14.78 -19.12 15.95
CA ALA A 138 16.19 -18.85 16.17
C ALA A 138 16.52 -17.34 16.13
N LEU A 139 15.85 -16.57 15.27
CA LEU A 139 15.95 -15.10 15.27
C LEU A 139 15.41 -14.50 16.56
N HIS A 140 14.20 -14.90 16.95
CA HIS A 140 13.50 -14.34 18.12
C HIS A 140 14.18 -14.69 19.45
N GLU A 141 14.80 -15.88 19.55
CA GLU A 141 15.62 -16.26 20.73
C GLU A 141 16.83 -15.35 20.96
N ARG A 142 17.31 -14.68 19.92
CA ARG A 142 18.56 -13.91 19.92
C ARG A 142 18.32 -12.41 19.96
N TRP A 143 17.30 -11.92 19.27
CA TRP A 143 17.06 -10.48 19.14
C TRP A 143 15.59 -10.14 19.32
N ASN A 144 15.37 -9.03 20.00
CA ASN A 144 14.11 -8.31 19.99
C ASN A 144 14.32 -6.88 19.47
N VAL A 145 13.35 -6.36 18.73
CA VAL A 145 13.35 -5.01 18.17
C VAL A 145 12.33 -4.18 18.95
N GLY A 146 12.82 -3.38 19.90
CA GLY A 146 12.07 -2.28 20.49
C GLY A 146 12.27 -0.99 19.69
N HIS A 147 11.88 0.14 20.27
CA HIS A 147 12.11 1.46 19.69
C HIS A 147 12.00 2.57 20.72
N ALA A 148 12.59 3.72 20.38
CA ALA A 148 12.40 4.98 21.09
C ALA A 148 11.84 6.05 20.16
N VAL A 149 10.91 6.85 20.68
CA VAL A 149 10.34 8.00 19.97
C VAL A 149 11.14 9.24 20.35
N HIS A 150 11.77 9.86 19.35
CA HIS A 150 12.48 11.12 19.48
C HIS A 150 11.66 12.22 18.84
N ARG A 151 11.36 13.28 19.60
CA ARG A 151 10.53 14.39 19.12
C ARG A 151 11.29 15.70 19.22
N VAL A 152 11.28 16.45 18.12
CA VAL A 152 11.85 17.80 18.07
C VAL A 152 10.74 18.76 17.65
N ASN A 153 10.57 19.81 18.46
CA ASN A 153 9.56 20.84 18.25
C ASN A 153 10.25 22.12 17.75
N HIS A 154 10.04 22.44 16.47
CA HIS A 154 10.34 23.75 15.88
C HIS A 154 9.02 24.39 15.39
N ASP A 155 9.03 25.09 14.26
CA ASP A 155 7.80 25.58 13.60
C ASP A 155 6.87 24.42 13.17
N VAL A 156 7.44 23.22 13.02
CA VAL A 156 6.72 21.96 12.83
C VAL A 156 7.27 20.98 13.86
N SER A 157 6.38 20.25 14.52
CA SER A 157 6.75 19.12 15.36
C SER A 157 7.01 17.91 14.47
N PHE A 158 8.21 17.33 14.55
CA PHE A 158 8.52 16.08 13.86
C PHE A 158 8.99 15.02 14.87
N GLU A 159 8.48 13.79 14.68
CA GLU A 159 8.86 12.63 15.46
C GLU A 159 9.70 11.68 14.59
N SER A 160 10.81 11.17 15.10
CA SER A 160 11.49 10.00 14.53
C SER A 160 11.43 8.85 15.50
N ILE A 161 11.12 7.67 14.99
CA ILE A 161 11.07 6.43 15.75
C ILE A 161 12.33 5.65 15.40
N ILE A 162 13.21 5.47 16.38
CA ILE A 162 14.52 4.86 16.19
C ILE A 162 14.48 3.44 16.78
N PRO A 163 14.79 2.39 16.00
CA PRO A 163 14.78 1.02 16.51
C PRO A 163 15.80 0.82 17.61
N GLU A 164 15.41 0.15 18.69
CA GLU A 164 16.30 -0.27 19.76
C GLU A 164 16.42 -1.78 19.74
N LEU A 165 17.65 -2.27 19.61
CA LEU A 165 17.90 -3.69 19.45
C LEU A 165 18.40 -4.28 20.75
N TYR A 166 17.70 -5.31 21.21
CA TYR A 166 17.98 -6.00 22.46
C TYR A 166 18.47 -7.39 22.13
N HIS A 167 19.75 -7.65 22.42
CA HIS A 167 20.32 -8.98 22.34
C HIS A 167 19.92 -9.79 23.59
N SER A 168 19.37 -10.98 23.38
CA SER A 168 19.12 -11.96 24.43
C SER A 168 20.38 -12.79 24.66
N ASP A 169 20.94 -12.72 25.88
CA ASP A 169 22.10 -13.52 26.32
C ASP A 169 21.70 -14.93 26.82
N ASN A 170 20.43 -15.32 26.67
CA ASN A 170 19.94 -16.61 27.13
C ASN A 170 20.49 -17.77 26.30
N ASP A 171 20.53 -18.96 26.90
CA ASP A 171 20.84 -20.19 26.17
C ASP A 171 19.85 -20.37 24.99
N HIS A 172 20.40 -20.43 23.78
CA HIS A 172 19.60 -20.59 22.55
C HIS A 172 19.30 -22.06 22.30
N VAL A 173 18.02 -22.39 22.07
CA VAL A 173 17.58 -23.76 21.81
C VAL A 173 17.78 -24.10 20.33
N HIS A 174 17.59 -23.12 19.44
CA HIS A 174 17.67 -23.34 18.00
C HIS A 174 19.03 -22.89 17.43
N PRO A 175 19.74 -23.73 16.66
CA PRO A 175 20.98 -23.34 15.98
C PRO A 175 20.70 -22.36 14.83
N THR A 176 21.70 -21.59 14.41
CA THR A 176 21.63 -20.71 13.23
C THR A 176 22.24 -21.33 11.98
N THR A 177 23.09 -22.35 12.15
CA THR A 177 23.80 -23.03 11.07
C THR A 177 22.81 -23.70 10.11
N ASP A 178 22.98 -23.46 8.81
CA ASP A 178 22.12 -23.95 7.72
C ASP A 178 20.67 -23.45 7.73
N GLU A 179 20.29 -22.59 8.69
CA GLU A 179 18.99 -21.92 8.71
C GLU A 179 18.98 -20.72 7.74
N TYR A 180 17.84 -20.49 7.09
CA TYR A 180 17.70 -19.47 6.05
C TYR A 180 16.26 -18.95 5.97
N VAL A 181 16.12 -17.73 5.46
CA VAL A 181 14.86 -17.15 5.03
C VAL A 181 14.97 -16.81 3.56
N THR A 182 13.97 -17.16 2.76
CA THR A 182 13.94 -16.79 1.35
C THR A 182 13.44 -15.36 1.22
N CYS A 183 14.34 -14.42 0.92
CA CYS A 183 13.96 -13.01 0.77
C CYS A 183 13.79 -12.66 -0.72
N PRO A 184 12.75 -11.90 -1.09
CA PRO A 184 12.69 -11.27 -2.40
C PRO A 184 13.75 -10.18 -2.48
N LYS A 185 14.61 -10.22 -3.50
CA LYS A 185 15.61 -9.20 -3.78
C LYS A 185 15.39 -8.60 -5.16
N PRO A 186 15.39 -7.26 -5.30
CA PRO A 186 15.16 -6.64 -6.59
C PRO A 186 16.46 -6.67 -7.42
N THR A 187 16.48 -7.50 -8.46
CA THR A 187 17.61 -7.65 -9.37
C THR A 187 17.23 -7.20 -10.78
N LYS A 188 17.79 -6.06 -11.22
CA LYS A 188 17.57 -5.49 -12.57
C LYS A 188 16.08 -5.30 -12.94
N GLY A 189 15.27 -4.84 -11.98
CA GLY A 189 13.84 -4.60 -12.21
C GLY A 189 12.95 -5.83 -12.14
N LYS A 190 13.50 -7.00 -11.79
CA LYS A 190 12.75 -8.22 -11.45
C LYS A 190 12.94 -8.55 -9.98
N VAL A 191 11.94 -9.14 -9.35
CA VAL A 191 12.11 -9.77 -8.03
C VAL A 191 12.69 -11.16 -8.24
N SER A 192 13.82 -11.44 -7.58
CA SER A 192 14.39 -12.78 -7.48
C SER A 192 14.36 -13.21 -6.03
N HIS A 193 13.82 -14.39 -5.76
CA HIS A 193 13.82 -14.99 -4.44
C HIS A 193 15.14 -15.69 -4.17
N VAL A 194 15.82 -15.28 -3.10
CA VAL A 194 17.14 -15.80 -2.73
C VAL A 194 17.13 -16.26 -1.28
N GLU A 195 17.85 -17.33 -0.99
CA GLU A 195 18.01 -17.87 0.36
C GLU A 195 19.07 -17.02 1.09
N VAL A 196 18.63 -16.26 2.09
CA VAL A 196 19.50 -15.47 2.96
C VAL A 196 19.79 -16.28 4.22
N PRO A 197 21.07 -16.60 4.50
CA PRO A 197 21.46 -17.29 5.72
C PRO A 197 21.10 -16.50 6.97
N LEU A 198 20.76 -17.19 8.05
CA LEU A 198 20.39 -16.55 9.30
C LEU A 198 21.51 -15.69 9.89
N ASP A 199 22.77 -16.14 9.74
CA ASP A 199 23.94 -15.40 10.23
C ASP A 199 24.09 -14.02 9.56
N ASP A 200 23.68 -13.89 8.29
CA ASP A 200 23.70 -12.61 7.58
C ASP A 200 22.58 -11.67 8.06
N LEU A 201 21.40 -12.22 8.40
CA LEU A 201 20.31 -11.44 9.01
C LEU A 201 20.72 -10.96 10.41
N LEU A 202 21.42 -11.80 11.19
CA LEU A 202 21.96 -11.41 12.50
C LEU A 202 23.03 -10.32 12.37
N ALA A 203 23.90 -10.39 11.35
CA ALA A 203 24.87 -9.34 11.06
C ALA A 203 24.19 -8.02 10.65
N GLU A 204 23.09 -8.10 9.88
CA GLU A 204 22.27 -6.93 9.53
C GLU A 204 21.68 -6.26 10.78
N LEU A 205 21.16 -7.03 11.74
CA LEU A 205 20.66 -6.50 13.02
C LEU A 205 21.77 -5.84 13.84
N GLN A 206 22.96 -6.45 13.91
CA GLN A 206 24.10 -5.83 14.60
C GLN A 206 24.47 -4.47 13.97
N PHE A 207 24.49 -4.38 12.64
CA PHE A 207 24.74 -3.14 11.92
C PHE A 207 23.63 -2.09 12.17
N LEU A 208 22.38 -2.53 12.21
CA LEU A 208 21.25 -1.67 12.55
C LEU A 208 21.42 -1.07 13.95
N GLY A 209 21.87 -1.83 14.95
CA GLY A 209 22.06 -1.34 16.32
C GLY A 209 23.10 -0.23 16.43
N ALA A 210 24.20 -0.36 15.69
CA ALA A 210 25.21 0.69 15.59
C ALA A 210 24.65 1.97 14.95
N ASN A 211 23.87 1.83 13.88
CA ASN A 211 23.25 2.96 13.19
C ASN A 211 22.16 3.64 14.02
N SER A 212 21.36 2.87 14.77
CA SER A 212 20.35 3.42 15.69
C SER A 212 20.97 4.31 16.74
N SER A 213 22.10 3.88 17.32
CA SER A 213 22.84 4.68 18.32
C SER A 213 23.33 6.01 17.73
N ALA A 214 23.88 5.98 16.50
CA ALA A 214 24.32 7.19 15.81
C ALA A 214 23.14 8.10 15.43
N ALA A 215 22.04 7.53 14.93
CA ALA A 215 20.84 8.28 14.58
C ALA A 215 20.25 9.00 15.81
N ALA A 216 20.16 8.32 16.96
CA ALA A 216 19.67 8.93 18.19
C ALA A 216 20.55 10.10 18.65
N GLN A 217 21.88 9.97 18.53
CA GLN A 217 22.82 11.04 18.90
C GLN A 217 22.74 12.27 17.98
N HIS A 218 22.46 12.08 16.70
CA HIS A 218 22.45 13.16 15.69
C HIS A 218 21.04 13.65 15.32
N HIS A 219 20.00 13.08 15.90
CA HIS A 219 18.60 13.35 15.54
C HIS A 219 18.25 14.84 15.61
N GLU A 220 18.53 15.51 16.73
CA GLU A 220 18.21 16.93 16.91
C GLU A 220 18.90 17.81 15.86
N SER A 221 20.17 17.54 15.56
CA SER A 221 20.90 18.28 14.53
C SER A 221 20.33 18.07 13.12
N HIS A 222 19.96 16.84 12.77
CA HIS A 222 19.38 16.55 11.44
C HIS A 222 18.02 17.23 11.26
N VAL A 223 17.15 17.21 12.27
CA VAL A 223 15.85 17.89 12.22
C VAL A 223 16.03 19.40 12.18
N ALA A 224 16.96 19.96 12.96
CA ALA A 224 17.25 21.39 12.94
C ALA A 224 17.75 21.87 11.57
N ASP A 225 18.60 21.09 10.91
CA ASP A 225 19.10 21.40 9.57
C ASP A 225 17.97 21.30 8.52
N ALA A 226 17.14 20.25 8.57
CA ALA A 226 15.94 20.10 7.74
C ALA A 226 14.97 21.29 7.87
N VAL A 227 14.79 21.83 9.08
CA VAL A 227 13.93 23.00 9.31
C VAL A 227 14.58 24.28 8.77
N ARG A 228 15.90 24.43 8.91
CA ARG A 228 16.65 25.64 8.50
C ARG A 228 16.70 25.82 6.99
N GLY A 229 16.80 24.72 6.24
CA GLY A 229 16.81 24.76 4.80
C GLY A 229 16.91 23.36 4.20
N SER A 230 16.19 23.16 3.11
CA SER A 230 16.15 21.87 2.41
C SER A 230 16.96 21.92 1.12
N GLU A 231 17.59 20.80 0.77
CA GLU A 231 18.26 20.60 -0.52
C GLU A 231 17.27 20.41 -1.69
N PHE A 232 16.00 20.16 -1.38
CA PHE A 232 14.95 19.91 -2.35
C PHE A 232 13.60 20.55 -1.97
N ASP A 233 12.68 20.63 -2.93
CA ASP A 233 11.31 21.08 -2.68
C ASP A 233 10.35 19.95 -3.04
N LEU A 234 9.76 19.32 -2.02
CA LEU A 234 8.83 18.21 -2.18
C LEU A 234 7.58 18.64 -2.94
N ALA A 235 7.03 19.82 -2.66
CA ALA A 235 5.83 20.33 -3.32
C ALA A 235 6.08 20.51 -4.83
N THR A 236 7.22 21.11 -5.18
CA THR A 236 7.63 21.30 -6.57
C THR A 236 7.85 19.97 -7.28
N MET A 237 8.50 19.01 -6.63
CA MET A 237 8.74 17.67 -7.20
C MET A 237 7.44 16.91 -7.43
N VAL A 238 6.51 16.93 -6.47
CA VAL A 238 5.21 16.26 -6.57
C VAL A 238 4.38 16.85 -7.71
N ASN A 239 4.25 18.18 -7.77
CA ASN A 239 3.52 18.86 -8.85
C ASN A 239 4.16 18.64 -10.23
N SER A 240 5.49 18.51 -10.28
CA SER A 240 6.24 18.21 -11.51
C SER A 240 6.27 16.72 -11.85
N GLY A 241 5.67 15.87 -11.03
CA GLY A 241 5.60 14.43 -11.25
C GLY A 241 6.92 13.67 -11.13
N ARG A 242 7.88 14.18 -10.35
CA ARG A 242 9.24 13.65 -10.24
C ARG A 242 9.34 12.47 -9.26
N VAL A 243 8.58 11.41 -9.50
CA VAL A 243 8.42 10.26 -8.58
C VAL A 243 9.74 9.55 -8.23
N ASP A 244 10.59 9.26 -9.23
CA ASP A 244 11.90 8.63 -8.98
C ASP A 244 12.82 9.49 -8.07
N PRO A 245 13.00 10.80 -8.33
CA PRO A 245 13.66 11.71 -7.40
C PRO A 245 13.03 11.79 -6.01
N ILE A 246 11.69 11.85 -5.90
CA ILE A 246 10.98 11.87 -4.61
C ILE A 246 11.38 10.65 -3.78
N CYS A 247 11.35 9.46 -4.38
CA CYS A 247 11.78 8.24 -3.72
C CYS A 247 13.25 8.35 -3.27
N THR A 248 14.13 8.85 -4.14
CA THR A 248 15.56 9.04 -3.82
C THR A 248 15.77 9.97 -2.63
N MET A 249 15.01 11.07 -2.54
CA MET A 249 15.09 12.03 -1.43
C MET A 249 14.55 11.43 -0.14
N LEU A 250 13.42 10.70 -0.20
CA LEU A 250 12.87 9.98 0.95
C LEU A 250 13.90 9.02 1.59
N ALA A 251 14.68 8.32 0.78
CA ALA A 251 15.71 7.39 1.28
C ALA A 251 16.99 8.08 1.77
N ARG A 252 17.29 9.30 1.32
CA ARG A 252 18.55 10.00 1.66
C ARG A 252 18.41 11.03 2.76
N HIS A 253 17.25 11.68 2.84
CA HIS A 253 16.95 12.77 3.74
C HIS A 253 15.56 12.55 4.38
N PRO A 254 15.36 11.45 5.13
CA PRO A 254 14.04 11.07 5.63
C PRO A 254 13.44 12.11 6.59
N GLU A 255 14.25 12.77 7.42
CA GLU A 255 13.80 13.81 8.34
C GLU A 255 13.33 15.08 7.60
N ASP A 256 14.12 15.56 6.63
CA ASP A 256 13.76 16.71 5.77
C ASP A 256 12.50 16.41 4.95
N PHE A 257 12.45 15.21 4.37
CA PHE A 257 11.26 14.72 3.67
C PHE A 257 10.05 14.71 4.59
N GLY A 258 10.19 14.16 5.80
CA GLY A 258 9.12 14.07 6.79
C GLY A 258 8.61 15.45 7.22
N VAL A 259 9.50 16.40 7.51
CA VAL A 259 9.13 17.78 7.82
C VAL A 259 8.34 18.42 6.68
N GLN A 260 8.80 18.27 5.44
CA GLN A 260 8.09 18.78 4.26
C GLN A 260 6.76 18.07 4.01
N LEU A 261 6.67 16.76 4.28
CA LEU A 261 5.46 15.95 4.17
C LEU A 261 4.36 16.47 5.10
N HIS A 262 4.70 16.72 6.37
CA HIS A 262 3.76 17.31 7.35
C HIS A 262 3.36 18.73 6.97
N ARG A 263 4.29 19.56 6.48
CA ARG A 263 3.96 20.90 5.94
C ARG A 263 2.99 20.82 4.76
N LEU A 264 3.21 19.90 3.83
CA LEU A 264 2.29 19.66 2.72
C LEU A 264 0.92 19.24 3.21
N PHE A 265 0.85 18.33 4.18
CA PHE A 265 -0.41 17.89 4.75
C PHE A 265 -1.23 19.06 5.32
N THR A 266 -0.61 19.92 6.11
CA THR A 266 -1.29 21.06 6.76
C THR A 266 -1.56 22.23 5.81
N ALA A 267 -0.64 22.55 4.89
CA ALA A 267 -0.70 23.78 4.09
C ALA A 267 -1.16 23.58 2.63
N ASP A 268 -0.96 22.40 2.05
CA ASP A 268 -1.32 22.07 0.66
C ASP A 268 -1.78 20.61 0.54
N ARG A 269 -2.91 20.32 1.22
CA ARG A 269 -3.53 19.00 1.26
C ARG A 269 -3.71 18.36 -0.14
N PRO A 270 -4.13 19.09 -1.20
CA PRO A 270 -4.22 18.51 -2.54
C PRO A 270 -2.89 17.98 -3.10
N THR A 271 -1.79 18.67 -2.85
CA THR A 271 -0.45 18.19 -3.26
C THR A 271 0.01 17.01 -2.42
N PHE A 272 -0.29 17.00 -1.12
CA PHE A 272 -0.07 15.82 -0.27
C PHE A 272 -0.80 14.58 -0.82
N GLU A 273 -2.09 14.68 -1.13
CA GLU A 273 -2.85 13.56 -1.69
C GLU A 273 -2.32 13.12 -3.04
N LEU A 274 -1.84 14.06 -3.87
CA LEU A 274 -1.19 13.73 -5.13
C LEU A 274 0.08 12.90 -4.90
N LEU A 275 0.88 13.20 -3.88
CA LEU A 275 2.05 12.39 -3.50
C LEU A 275 1.64 10.94 -3.14
N ILE A 276 0.60 10.76 -2.34
CA ILE A 276 0.13 9.41 -1.95
C ILE A 276 -0.38 8.63 -3.18
N ARG A 277 -1.14 9.28 -4.05
CA ARG A 277 -1.59 8.70 -5.34
C ARG A 277 -0.41 8.33 -6.25
N GLN A 278 0.60 9.20 -6.33
CA GLN A 278 1.84 8.93 -7.07
C GLN A 278 2.60 7.73 -6.49
N ARG A 279 2.64 7.62 -5.15
CA ARG A 279 3.28 6.48 -4.47
C ARG A 279 2.57 5.18 -4.82
N LEU A 280 1.24 5.14 -4.71
CA LEU A 280 0.45 3.96 -5.09
C LEU A 280 0.65 3.59 -6.57
N LEU A 281 0.66 4.56 -7.49
CA LEU A 281 0.94 4.27 -8.90
C LEU A 281 2.37 3.77 -9.11
N HIS A 282 3.34 4.27 -8.37
CA HIS A 282 4.72 3.81 -8.43
C HIS A 282 4.84 2.35 -7.99
N HIS A 283 4.06 1.93 -6.99
CA HIS A 283 3.95 0.54 -6.58
C HIS A 283 3.31 -0.32 -7.67
N ALA A 284 2.15 0.13 -8.15
CA ALA A 284 1.29 -0.71 -8.96
C ALA A 284 1.69 -0.74 -10.45
N THR A 285 2.45 0.23 -10.96
CA THR A 285 2.93 0.23 -12.37
C THR A 285 4.17 -0.61 -12.62
N TRP A 286 4.63 -1.33 -11.59
CA TRP A 286 5.65 -2.38 -11.61
C TRP A 286 7.03 -2.00 -12.14
N GLY A 287 8.03 -2.20 -11.28
CA GLY A 287 9.05 -3.20 -11.56
C GLY A 287 9.72 -3.14 -12.92
N GLY A 288 10.80 -2.39 -13.01
CA GLY A 288 11.62 -2.38 -14.21
C GLY A 288 12.94 -1.67 -14.00
N SER A 289 13.84 -1.83 -14.98
CA SER A 289 15.01 -0.96 -15.11
C SER A 289 14.66 0.43 -15.66
N GLU A 290 13.37 0.73 -15.86
CA GLU A 290 12.88 1.98 -16.43
C GLU A 290 12.35 2.92 -15.34
N SER A 291 12.46 4.22 -15.58
CA SER A 291 11.93 5.26 -14.70
C SER A 291 10.40 5.27 -14.68
N PHE A 292 9.83 5.75 -13.58
CA PHE A 292 8.38 5.92 -13.42
C PHE A 292 7.75 6.67 -14.60
N ASP A 293 8.36 7.76 -15.06
CA ASP A 293 7.85 8.55 -16.20
C ASP A 293 7.65 7.70 -17.46
N LYS A 294 8.55 6.74 -17.71
CA LYS A 294 8.47 5.83 -18.85
C LYS A 294 7.36 4.80 -18.66
N LEU A 295 7.29 4.20 -17.47
CA LEU A 295 6.26 3.22 -17.12
C LEU A 295 4.87 3.83 -17.17
N TYR A 296 4.69 5.03 -16.61
CA TYR A 296 3.45 5.78 -16.67
C TYR A 296 3.08 6.10 -18.12
N THR A 297 4.00 6.66 -18.91
CA THR A 297 3.73 6.99 -20.32
C THR A 297 3.37 5.75 -21.15
N LYS A 298 4.03 4.62 -20.88
CA LYS A 298 3.73 3.35 -21.55
C LYS A 298 2.35 2.82 -21.16
N SER A 299 1.94 3.01 -19.91
CA SER A 299 0.66 2.49 -19.38
C SER A 299 -0.54 3.32 -19.80
N PHE A 300 -0.38 4.65 -19.81
CA PHE A 300 -1.48 5.60 -20.00
C PHE A 300 -1.40 6.36 -21.34
N GLY A 301 -0.33 6.18 -22.11
CA GLY A 301 -0.16 6.78 -23.44
C GLY A 301 0.24 8.26 -23.42
N HIS A 302 0.36 8.89 -22.25
CA HIS A 302 0.77 10.29 -22.10
C HIS A 302 1.67 10.48 -20.88
N LYS A 303 2.39 11.60 -20.82
CA LYS A 303 3.18 11.96 -19.63
C LYS A 303 2.25 12.22 -18.44
N MET A 304 2.74 11.95 -17.24
CA MET A 304 1.99 12.24 -16.03
C MET A 304 1.84 13.74 -15.83
N THR A 305 0.62 14.18 -15.50
CA THR A 305 0.35 15.50 -14.95
C THR A 305 -0.50 15.36 -13.69
N ARG A 306 -0.66 16.44 -12.92
CA ARG A 306 -1.57 16.47 -11.78
C ARG A 306 -2.99 16.11 -12.19
N GLU A 307 -3.48 16.70 -13.28
CA GLU A 307 -4.83 16.48 -13.80
C GLU A 307 -5.01 15.01 -14.20
N SER A 308 -4.01 14.42 -14.88
CA SER A 308 -4.13 13.05 -15.36
C SER A 308 -4.18 12.02 -14.21
N VAL A 309 -3.44 12.24 -13.12
CA VAL A 309 -3.52 11.39 -11.93
C VAL A 309 -4.85 11.56 -11.22
N VAL A 310 -5.33 12.80 -11.04
CA VAL A 310 -6.62 13.06 -10.39
C VAL A 310 -7.77 12.45 -11.18
N GLU A 311 -7.75 12.56 -12.51
CA GLU A 311 -8.77 11.97 -13.37
C GLU A 311 -8.73 10.44 -13.35
N LEU A 312 -7.55 9.84 -13.36
CA LEU A 312 -7.38 8.40 -13.21
C LEU A 312 -7.98 7.88 -11.90
N PHE A 313 -7.65 8.49 -10.76
CA PHE A 313 -8.19 8.07 -9.46
C PHE A 313 -9.69 8.33 -9.35
N ARG A 314 -10.20 9.41 -9.94
CA ARG A 314 -11.64 9.62 -10.05
C ARG A 314 -12.31 8.50 -10.84
N ALA A 315 -11.75 8.12 -11.99
CA ALA A 315 -12.30 7.02 -12.79
C ALA A 315 -12.28 5.70 -12.02
N LEU A 316 -11.16 5.38 -11.36
CA LEU A 316 -11.01 4.16 -10.55
C LEU A 316 -12.03 4.07 -9.41
N GLN A 317 -12.32 5.17 -8.72
CA GLN A 317 -13.35 5.20 -7.68
C GLN A 317 -14.76 4.92 -8.23
N HIS A 318 -15.04 5.28 -9.49
CA HIS A 318 -16.35 5.03 -10.11
C HIS A 318 -16.46 3.64 -10.76
N SER A 319 -15.32 3.05 -11.14
CA SER A 319 -15.23 1.78 -11.83
C SER A 319 -14.52 0.71 -11.01
N ASP A 320 -14.54 0.80 -9.68
CA ASP A 320 -13.79 -0.13 -8.83
C ASP A 320 -14.25 -1.55 -9.15
N THR A 321 -13.34 -2.33 -9.74
CA THR A 321 -13.60 -3.73 -10.12
C THR A 321 -12.92 -4.70 -9.18
N LEU A 322 -12.17 -4.19 -8.20
CA LEU A 322 -11.58 -5.04 -7.18
C LEU A 322 -12.66 -5.45 -6.19
N ALA A 323 -12.70 -6.74 -5.87
CA ALA A 323 -13.60 -7.23 -4.83
C ALA A 323 -13.25 -6.52 -3.51
N PRO A 324 -14.24 -5.92 -2.82
CA PRO A 324 -13.99 -5.32 -1.54
C PRO A 324 -13.65 -6.40 -0.51
N ILE A 325 -12.95 -6.00 0.55
CA ILE A 325 -12.70 -6.87 1.70
C ILE A 325 -13.94 -6.78 2.59
N VAL A 326 -14.52 -7.94 2.87
CA VAL A 326 -15.75 -8.06 3.66
C VAL A 326 -15.47 -8.86 4.91
N SER A 327 -15.96 -8.39 6.05
CA SER A 327 -15.94 -9.10 7.32
C SER A 327 -17.27 -8.93 8.04
N GLU A 328 -17.62 -9.85 8.94
CA GLU A 328 -18.79 -9.72 9.80
C GLU A 328 -18.31 -9.25 11.18
N THR A 329 -18.98 -8.22 11.71
CA THR A 329 -18.76 -7.76 13.09
C THR A 329 -19.40 -8.73 14.09
N GLU A 330 -19.05 -8.63 15.38
CA GLU A 330 -19.64 -9.47 16.43
C GLU A 330 -21.17 -9.31 16.52
N ASP A 331 -21.70 -8.14 16.17
CA ASP A 331 -23.15 -7.85 16.12
C ASP A 331 -23.86 -8.43 14.89
N GLY A 332 -23.11 -9.06 13.97
CA GLY A 332 -23.60 -9.62 12.71
C GLY A 332 -23.79 -8.59 11.59
N ASP A 333 -23.28 -7.36 11.77
CA ASP A 333 -23.26 -6.35 10.70
C ASP A 333 -22.09 -6.60 9.73
N GLU A 334 -22.34 -6.47 8.44
CA GLU A 334 -21.33 -6.60 7.37
C GLU A 334 -20.48 -5.32 7.29
N LEU A 335 -19.17 -5.48 7.44
CA LEU A 335 -18.17 -4.45 7.29
C LEU A 335 -17.49 -4.60 5.93
N THR A 336 -17.52 -3.54 5.12
CA THR A 336 -16.92 -3.52 3.79
C THR A 336 -15.80 -2.48 3.73
N LEU A 337 -14.65 -2.87 3.17
CA LEU A 337 -13.50 -2.02 2.92
C LEU A 337 -13.14 -2.06 1.43
N SER A 338 -13.16 -0.90 0.75
CA SER A 338 -12.68 -0.82 -0.64
C SER A 338 -11.20 -1.16 -0.68
N ARG A 339 -10.83 -1.93 -1.70
CA ARG A 339 -9.45 -2.30 -1.92
C ARG A 339 -8.58 -1.10 -2.28
N LEU A 340 -9.12 -0.16 -3.06
CA LEU A 340 -8.42 1.06 -3.42
C LEU A 340 -8.15 1.94 -2.20
N ASP A 341 -9.14 2.07 -1.31
CA ASP A 341 -8.99 2.84 -0.07
C ASP A 341 -7.94 2.23 0.85
N LEU A 342 -7.93 0.89 0.98
CA LEU A 342 -6.88 0.18 1.71
C LEU A 342 -5.49 0.48 1.13
N GLU A 343 -5.32 0.34 -0.19
CA GLU A 343 -4.02 0.57 -0.84
C GLU A 343 -3.53 2.03 -0.69
N LEU A 344 -4.45 3.00 -0.65
CA LEU A 344 -4.09 4.39 -0.35
C LEU A 344 -3.62 4.57 1.10
N VAL A 345 -4.29 3.93 2.06
CA VAL A 345 -3.86 3.93 3.47
C VAL A 345 -2.52 3.25 3.64
N LEU A 346 -2.26 2.14 2.95
CA LEU A 346 -0.98 1.44 3.00
C LEU A 346 0.14 2.22 2.29
N ALA A 347 -0.15 2.89 1.19
CA ALA A 347 0.82 3.78 0.54
C ALA A 347 1.21 4.96 1.45
N LEU A 348 0.24 5.53 2.18
CA LEU A 348 0.48 6.53 3.22
C LEU A 348 1.36 5.96 4.34
N ALA A 349 0.97 4.82 4.90
CA ALA A 349 1.70 4.18 5.99
C ALA A 349 3.15 3.88 5.60
N GLU A 350 3.39 3.43 4.37
CA GLU A 350 4.74 3.14 3.88
C GLU A 350 5.57 4.41 3.74
N VAL A 351 5.02 5.51 3.21
CA VAL A 351 5.72 6.82 3.14
C VAL A 351 6.07 7.31 4.54
N LEU A 352 5.13 7.20 5.48
CA LEU A 352 5.35 7.57 6.87
C LEU A 352 6.39 6.66 7.53
N THR A 353 6.38 5.35 7.26
CA THR A 353 7.39 4.42 7.78
C THR A 353 8.78 4.80 7.29
N ALA A 354 8.91 5.12 6.00
CA ALA A 354 10.18 5.51 5.40
C ALA A 354 10.70 6.87 5.91
N ALA A 355 9.81 7.80 6.28
CA ALA A 355 10.18 9.11 6.81
C ALA A 355 10.44 9.11 8.32
N HIS A 356 9.56 8.46 9.09
CA HIS A 356 9.60 8.45 10.56
C HIS A 356 10.48 7.33 11.12
N ILE A 357 10.61 6.21 10.41
CA ILE A 357 11.29 4.99 10.90
C ILE A 357 12.32 4.48 9.86
N PRO A 358 13.19 5.35 9.30
CA PRO A 358 13.99 5.04 8.10
C PRO A 358 14.92 3.83 8.28
N LEU A 359 15.49 3.66 9.48
CA LEU A 359 16.38 2.55 9.78
C LEU A 359 15.66 1.19 9.79
N TYR A 360 14.45 1.14 10.36
CA TYR A 360 13.58 -0.03 10.33
C TYR A 360 13.13 -0.31 8.90
N PHE A 361 12.66 0.73 8.21
CA PHE A 361 12.23 0.64 6.82
C PHE A 361 13.33 0.11 5.91
N ALA A 362 14.61 0.38 6.20
CA ALA A 362 15.74 -0.08 5.40
C ALA A 362 16.20 -1.52 5.70
N SER A 363 15.77 -2.12 6.82
CA SER A 363 16.23 -3.44 7.26
C SER A 363 15.19 -4.54 6.98
N ASP A 364 15.61 -5.60 6.29
CA ASP A 364 14.78 -6.81 6.14
C ASP A 364 14.76 -7.59 7.45
N ALA A 365 15.91 -7.72 8.11
CA ALA A 365 15.99 -8.47 9.36
C ALA A 365 15.11 -7.86 10.46
N ALA A 366 15.07 -6.53 10.59
CA ALA A 366 14.23 -5.87 11.60
C ALA A 366 12.74 -6.12 11.37
N VAL A 367 12.28 -6.03 10.13
CA VAL A 367 10.87 -6.30 9.78
C VAL A 367 10.54 -7.77 10.03
N MET A 368 11.41 -8.70 9.66
CA MET A 368 11.20 -10.14 9.90
C MET A 368 11.15 -10.49 11.39
N VAL A 369 12.08 -9.96 12.19
CA VAL A 369 12.10 -10.20 13.65
C VAL A 369 10.86 -9.62 14.31
N SER A 370 10.42 -8.43 13.90
CA SER A 370 9.28 -7.74 14.52
C SER A 370 7.94 -8.37 14.15
N THR A 371 7.80 -8.83 12.90
CA THR A 371 6.53 -9.38 12.40
C THR A 371 6.43 -10.89 12.56
N GLY A 372 7.56 -11.61 12.60
CA GLY A 372 7.59 -13.07 12.55
C GLY A 372 7.21 -13.64 11.17
N TYR A 373 7.09 -12.80 10.14
CA TYR A 373 6.72 -13.18 8.78
C TYR A 373 7.87 -12.93 7.80
N ASN A 374 7.80 -13.61 6.66
CA ASN A 374 8.65 -13.28 5.54
C ASN A 374 8.22 -11.94 4.92
N ILE A 375 9.15 -11.27 4.25
CA ILE A 375 8.90 -9.97 3.62
C ILE A 375 8.58 -10.19 2.16
N GLU A 376 7.59 -9.43 1.67
CA GLU A 376 7.29 -9.28 0.26
C GLU A 376 7.59 -7.84 -0.17
N ILE A 377 8.40 -7.67 -1.22
CA ILE A 377 8.79 -6.35 -1.74
C ILE A 377 8.24 -6.11 -3.15
N ILE A 378 8.00 -4.84 -3.44
CA ILE A 378 7.66 -4.40 -4.79
C ILE A 378 8.95 -3.94 -5.49
N PRO A 379 9.26 -4.47 -6.68
CA PRO A 379 10.45 -4.05 -7.40
C PRO A 379 10.31 -2.59 -7.82
N ALA A 380 11.25 -1.75 -7.38
CA ALA A 380 11.31 -0.35 -7.82
C ALA A 380 12.60 -0.04 -8.60
N HIS A 381 12.52 0.97 -9.44
CA HIS A 381 13.64 1.46 -10.23
C HIS A 381 14.79 1.94 -9.31
N ARG A 382 16.04 1.73 -9.74
CA ARG A 382 17.27 2.13 -9.02
C ARG A 382 17.43 1.63 -7.58
N ARG A 383 16.83 0.48 -7.24
CA ARG A 383 16.90 -0.13 -5.89
C ARG A 383 16.23 0.71 -4.80
N MET A 384 15.23 1.52 -5.15
CA MET A 384 14.35 2.08 -4.13
C MET A 384 13.63 0.94 -3.41
N ARG A 385 13.53 0.99 -2.08
CA ARG A 385 12.77 -0.02 -1.33
C ARG A 385 11.28 0.31 -1.40
N SER A 386 10.47 -0.73 -1.58
CA SER A 386 9.03 -0.64 -1.39
C SER A 386 8.50 -1.95 -0.80
N LEU A 387 7.72 -1.81 0.27
CA LEU A 387 7.10 -2.92 0.97
C LEU A 387 5.72 -3.17 0.37
N SER A 388 5.39 -4.44 0.18
CA SER A 388 4.08 -4.85 -0.31
C SER A 388 2.98 -4.60 0.73
N ALA A 389 1.72 -4.59 0.27
CA ALA A 389 0.56 -4.49 1.14
C ALA A 389 0.52 -5.54 2.28
N PRO A 390 0.76 -6.85 2.04
CA PRO A 390 0.85 -7.83 3.12
C PRO A 390 1.91 -7.49 4.16
N THR A 391 3.10 -7.07 3.74
CA THR A 391 4.18 -6.72 4.68
C THR A 391 3.84 -5.46 5.48
N MET A 392 3.31 -4.42 4.83
CA MET A 392 2.91 -3.20 5.52
C MET A 392 1.77 -3.44 6.52
N LEU A 393 0.82 -4.32 6.19
CA LEU A 393 -0.22 -4.73 7.12
C LEU A 393 0.33 -5.48 8.32
N ALA A 394 1.26 -6.42 8.10
CA ALA A 394 1.92 -7.12 9.21
C ALA A 394 2.62 -6.11 10.15
N VAL A 395 3.36 -5.16 9.59
CA VAL A 395 3.99 -4.10 10.39
C VAL A 395 2.96 -3.28 11.17
N LEU A 396 1.92 -2.77 10.50
CA LEU A 396 0.91 -1.90 11.11
C LEU A 396 0.10 -2.59 12.21
N MET A 397 -0.23 -3.87 12.01
CA MET A 397 -1.21 -4.57 12.83
C MET A 397 -0.60 -5.46 13.91
N SER A 398 0.65 -5.92 13.73
CA SER A 398 1.26 -6.90 14.64
C SER A 398 2.51 -6.40 15.38
N THR A 399 2.86 -5.12 15.29
CA THR A 399 4.08 -4.59 15.91
C THR A 399 3.82 -3.32 16.70
N HIS A 400 4.57 -3.09 17.78
CA HIS A 400 4.52 -1.84 18.54
C HIS A 400 4.97 -0.62 17.71
N LEU A 401 5.88 -0.82 16.74
CA LEU A 401 6.23 0.22 15.76
C LEU A 401 5.01 0.61 14.90
N GLY A 402 4.17 -0.37 14.55
CA GLY A 402 2.91 -0.16 13.87
C GLY A 402 1.92 0.67 14.68
N GLU A 403 1.89 0.50 16.01
CA GLU A 403 1.04 1.28 16.92
C GLU A 403 1.42 2.77 16.91
N ASP A 404 2.71 3.08 16.97
CA ASP A 404 3.18 4.46 16.87
C ASP A 404 2.94 5.08 15.50
N LEU A 405 3.12 4.30 14.43
CA LEU A 405 2.79 4.73 13.08
C LEU A 405 1.29 5.01 12.93
N TRP A 406 0.45 4.16 13.51
CA TRP A 406 -0.99 4.33 13.57
C TRP A 406 -1.37 5.61 14.32
N ARG A 407 -0.74 5.87 15.48
CA ARG A 407 -0.91 7.12 16.25
C ARG A 407 -0.56 8.35 15.43
N ILE A 408 0.52 8.31 14.64
CA ILE A 408 0.89 9.40 13.72
C ILE A 408 -0.22 9.62 12.69
N MET A 409 -0.75 8.55 12.09
CA MET A 409 -1.84 8.63 11.12
C MET A 409 -3.12 9.20 11.74
N GLU A 410 -3.53 8.74 12.92
CA GLU A 410 -4.69 9.29 13.65
C GLU A 410 -4.50 10.77 13.98
N THR A 411 -3.30 11.17 14.41
CA THR A 411 -3.00 12.57 14.71
C THR A 411 -3.06 13.45 13.46
N MET A 412 -2.56 12.95 12.32
CA MET A 412 -2.63 13.69 11.06
C MET A 412 -4.08 13.87 10.61
N PHE A 413 -4.88 12.81 10.67
CA PHE A 413 -6.26 12.80 10.17
C PHE A 413 -7.31 13.10 11.24
N ASP A 414 -6.92 13.76 12.33
CA ASP A 414 -7.87 14.21 13.35
C ASP A 414 -8.96 15.11 12.73
N GLY A 415 -10.21 14.71 12.89
CA GLY A 415 -11.36 15.37 12.25
C GLY A 415 -11.63 15.02 10.77
N ASP A 416 -10.89 14.09 10.15
CA ASP A 416 -11.15 13.59 8.79
C ASP A 416 -11.96 12.27 8.82
N ASP A 417 -13.29 12.38 8.80
CA ASP A 417 -14.21 11.24 8.94
C ASP A 417 -14.00 10.13 7.91
N ASP A 418 -13.58 10.46 6.69
CA ASP A 418 -13.47 9.48 5.61
C ASP A 418 -12.27 8.55 5.81
N ILE A 419 -11.09 9.09 6.11
CA ILE A 419 -9.90 8.28 6.37
C ILE A 419 -10.02 7.57 7.72
N ASN A 420 -10.57 8.23 8.74
CA ASN A 420 -10.79 7.59 10.04
C ASN A 420 -11.75 6.40 9.92
N ARG A 421 -12.77 6.47 9.06
CA ARG A 421 -13.63 5.31 8.77
C ARG A 421 -12.85 4.16 8.14
N VAL A 422 -11.99 4.43 7.15
CA VAL A 422 -11.17 3.40 6.49
C VAL A 422 -10.22 2.72 7.49
N MET A 423 -9.53 3.51 8.32
CA MET A 423 -8.64 2.99 9.37
C MET A 423 -9.41 2.17 10.41
N ALA A 424 -10.56 2.66 10.89
CA ALA A 424 -11.39 1.93 11.83
C ALA A 424 -11.90 0.59 11.25
N HIS A 425 -12.34 0.59 9.99
CA HIS A 425 -12.77 -0.63 9.32
C HIS A 425 -11.62 -1.63 9.22
N LEU A 426 -10.43 -1.17 8.82
CA LEU A 426 -9.26 -2.02 8.73
C LEU A 426 -8.89 -2.66 10.07
N TYR A 427 -8.95 -1.89 11.16
CA TYR A 427 -8.68 -2.40 12.50
C TYR A 427 -9.70 -3.47 12.92
N VAL A 428 -11.00 -3.22 12.72
CA VAL A 428 -12.05 -4.20 13.05
C VAL A 428 -11.92 -5.49 12.22
N ILE A 429 -11.56 -5.37 10.93
CA ILE A 429 -11.30 -6.54 10.08
C ILE A 429 -10.12 -7.36 10.60
N HIS A 430 -9.07 -6.71 11.11
CA HIS A 430 -7.92 -7.39 11.69
C HIS A 430 -8.29 -8.11 13.00
N GLU A 431 -8.93 -7.39 13.94
CA GLU A 431 -9.33 -7.93 15.26
C GLU A 431 -10.31 -9.10 15.16
N SER A 432 -11.15 -9.13 14.13
CA SER A 432 -12.11 -10.21 13.94
C SER A 432 -11.43 -11.57 13.66
N GLY A 433 -10.16 -11.57 13.26
CA GLY A 433 -9.39 -12.78 12.95
C GLY A 433 -9.90 -13.56 11.74
N PHE A 434 -10.94 -13.07 11.05
CA PHE A 434 -11.52 -13.70 9.86
C PHE A 434 -10.67 -13.50 8.61
N PHE A 435 -9.71 -12.57 8.63
CA PHE A 435 -8.87 -12.24 7.49
C PHE A 435 -7.39 -12.44 7.80
N SER A 436 -6.73 -13.30 7.02
CA SER A 436 -5.29 -13.54 7.11
C SER A 436 -4.52 -12.49 6.29
N LEU A 437 -3.60 -11.75 6.91
CA LEU A 437 -2.87 -10.65 6.27
C LEU A 437 -2.16 -11.05 4.95
N PRO A 438 -1.52 -12.23 4.83
CA PRO A 438 -0.98 -12.71 3.55
C PRO A 438 -2.01 -12.86 2.43
N HIS A 439 -3.26 -13.20 2.77
CA HIS A 439 -4.35 -13.42 1.80
C HIS A 439 -4.90 -12.11 1.23
N ILE A 440 -4.40 -10.96 1.71
CA ILE A 440 -4.67 -9.68 1.07
C ILE A 440 -4.14 -9.72 -0.37
N GLY A 441 -3.00 -10.35 -0.66
CA GLY A 441 -2.40 -10.33 -2.00
C GLY A 441 -1.81 -8.97 -2.37
N ILE A 442 -1.12 -8.91 -3.51
CA ILE A 442 -0.41 -7.70 -3.97
C ILE A 442 -1.23 -7.03 -5.07
N THR A 443 -1.63 -5.77 -4.86
CA THR A 443 -2.35 -5.00 -5.87
C THR A 443 -1.38 -4.48 -6.93
N ARG A 444 -1.81 -4.57 -8.19
CA ARG A 444 -0.98 -4.27 -9.34
C ARG A 444 -1.76 -3.72 -10.52
N TRP A 445 -1.13 -2.95 -11.39
CA TRP A 445 -1.72 -2.52 -12.65
C TRP A 445 -1.58 -3.62 -13.71
N ASP A 446 -2.69 -4.03 -14.30
CA ASP A 446 -2.70 -4.91 -15.46
C ASP A 446 -2.77 -4.09 -16.75
N HIS A 447 -1.69 -4.12 -17.54
CA HIS A 447 -1.61 -3.33 -18.77
C HIS A 447 -2.55 -3.82 -19.87
N GLU A 448 -2.93 -5.10 -19.87
CA GLU A 448 -3.82 -5.67 -20.89
C GLU A 448 -5.28 -5.34 -20.58
N LEU A 449 -5.64 -5.39 -19.30
CA LEU A 449 -6.99 -5.10 -18.82
C LEU A 449 -7.21 -3.60 -18.53
N GLY A 450 -6.14 -2.82 -18.43
CA GLY A 450 -6.21 -1.38 -18.15
C GLY A 450 -6.83 -1.05 -16.78
N ARG A 451 -6.60 -1.91 -15.79
CA ARG A 451 -7.18 -1.79 -14.43
C ARG A 451 -6.27 -2.40 -13.38
N PHE A 452 -6.55 -2.13 -12.10
CA PHE A 452 -5.91 -2.86 -11.01
C PHE A 452 -6.42 -4.30 -10.93
N VAL A 453 -5.53 -5.22 -10.60
CA VAL A 453 -5.81 -6.61 -10.24
C VAL A 453 -5.02 -6.97 -8.97
N VAL A 454 -5.40 -8.04 -8.30
CA VAL A 454 -4.70 -8.57 -7.12
C VAL A 454 -4.04 -9.88 -7.51
N ASP A 455 -2.74 -9.98 -7.31
CA ASP A 455 -2.05 -11.27 -7.36
C ASP A 455 -2.17 -11.94 -6.00
N GLU A 456 -2.72 -13.15 -5.98
CA GLU A 456 -2.70 -14.00 -4.78
C GLU A 456 -1.24 -14.40 -4.51
N VAL A 457 -0.81 -14.29 -3.25
CA VAL A 457 0.47 -14.85 -2.82
C VAL A 457 0.25 -16.35 -2.69
N ASP A 458 0.91 -17.14 -3.55
CA ASP A 458 0.76 -18.61 -3.58
C ASP A 458 1.18 -19.19 -2.21
N ASP A 459 0.20 -19.53 -1.39
CA ASP A 459 0.40 -20.04 -0.03
C ASP A 459 0.81 -21.52 -0.09
N THR A 460 2.11 -21.77 -0.03
CA THR A 460 2.64 -23.04 0.52
C THR A 460 3.31 -22.82 1.88
N ALA A 461 3.09 -21.66 2.51
CA ALA A 461 3.46 -21.43 3.89
C ALA A 461 2.45 -22.16 4.80
N THR A 462 2.83 -23.35 5.23
CA THR A 462 2.20 -24.10 6.33
C THR A 462 1.81 -23.16 7.48
N PRO A 463 0.63 -23.33 8.10
CA PRO A 463 0.25 -22.58 9.29
C PRO A 463 1.28 -22.85 10.39
N VAL A 464 1.81 -21.78 10.98
CA VAL A 464 2.62 -21.88 12.20
C VAL A 464 1.72 -22.51 13.26
N ALA A 465 2.00 -23.77 13.59
CA ALA A 465 1.40 -24.46 14.70
C ALA A 465 1.68 -23.66 15.98
N ASN A 466 0.61 -23.18 16.63
CA ASN A 466 0.58 -22.64 18.00
C ASN A 466 1.93 -22.15 18.53
N SER A 467 2.56 -21.20 17.85
CA SER A 467 3.53 -20.35 18.52
C SER A 467 2.69 -19.48 19.43
N THR A 468 3.06 -19.42 20.70
CA THR A 468 2.50 -18.49 21.68
C THR A 468 2.56 -17.10 21.10
N MET A 469 1.48 -16.70 20.41
CA MET A 469 1.18 -15.32 20.09
C MET A 469 1.35 -14.56 21.39
N THR A 470 2.24 -13.58 21.39
CA THR A 470 2.11 -12.46 22.31
C THR A 470 0.64 -12.06 22.28
N GLN A 471 0.00 -12.08 23.45
CA GLN A 471 -1.42 -11.79 23.59
C GLN A 471 -1.75 -10.54 22.78
N VAL A 472 -2.88 -10.59 22.04
CA VAL A 472 -3.56 -9.42 21.48
C VAL A 472 -3.38 -8.27 22.47
N VAL A 473 -2.64 -7.24 22.05
CA VAL A 473 -2.50 -6.03 22.84
C VAL A 473 -3.88 -5.39 22.82
N ASN A 474 -4.65 -5.63 23.89
CA ASN A 474 -5.95 -4.99 24.08
C ASN A 474 -5.73 -3.48 24.04
N ARG A 475 -6.10 -2.84 22.92
CA ARG A 475 -6.16 -1.39 22.84
C ARG A 475 -7.33 -0.94 23.71
N GLN A 476 -7.03 -0.18 24.75
CA GLN A 476 -8.07 0.54 25.50
C GLN A 476 -8.43 1.78 24.69
N TYR A 477 -9.67 1.81 24.19
CA TYR A 477 -10.30 2.98 23.57
C TYR A 477 -10.56 4.10 24.58
#